data_AF-A0A6J0BQG9-F1
#
_entry.id   AF-A0A6J0BQG9-F1
#
_cell.length_a   1.000
_cell.length_b   1.000
_cell.length_c   1.000
_cell.angle_alpha   90.00
_cell.angle_beta   90.00
_cell.angle_gamma   90.00
#
_symmetry.space_group_name_H-M   'P 1'
#
loop_
_entity.id
_entity.type
_entity.pdbx_description
1 polymer ?
#
loop_
_entity_poly.entity_id
_entity_poly.type
_entity_poly.pdbx_seq_one_letter_code
_entity_poly.pdbx_strand_id
1 'polypeptide(L)'
;MKPTLFRNVFSPSAQMVINKPLSLTALTMAKSKYEYVKDFEVEDKCLPNCWIVVRIDGRGFSKFAEAHQFVKPNDIAALELMNRAAVTVMDDFREIVLSYGQSDEYSFVFRKDTQLFKRRGSKLMSNVNSLFTSAYVYHWPRFFRGRELHYPPSFDARVVLYPTDKNLRDYLAWRQADVHVNNLYNTCFWNLVLKRKMTATQAEEKLRGTLAAHKNELLFQEFGINYNNEPPTFRKGTTLVRKLVPDGNGRLKPLVVALVDDIIGDRFWKENPEVIGLKSLATFQPSGLPSNPPLPQPSAVHVVHPGHATHHQVNNKTPAVTGRPNTLNALNTLNTSNEDGNTERNPEADKHKMQCEPSESDRARCKP
;
A
#
# COMPACT_ATOMS: atom_id res chain seq x y z
N MET A 1 -59.65 61.36 -1.27
CA MET A 1 -60.24 61.24 -2.62
C MET A 1 -59.11 61.09 -3.63
N LYS A 2 -59.10 60.02 -4.44
CA LYS A 2 -58.39 59.95 -5.73
C LYS A 2 -59.42 60.30 -6.84
N PRO A 3 -59.04 60.43 -8.12
CA PRO A 3 -58.07 61.33 -8.76
C PRO A 3 -58.72 62.04 -9.98
N THR A 4 -58.03 62.96 -10.68
CA THR A 4 -58.37 63.27 -12.09
C THR A 4 -57.12 63.54 -12.93
N LEU A 5 -57.06 62.81 -14.04
CA LEU A 5 -56.08 62.81 -15.15
C LEU A 5 -56.16 64.08 -16.00
N PHE A 6 -55.05 64.41 -16.69
CA PHE A 6 -54.93 64.72 -18.14
C PHE A 6 -53.41 64.88 -18.46
N ARG A 7 -52.76 63.99 -19.24
CA ARG A 7 -52.50 64.04 -20.72
C ARG A 7 -52.02 65.44 -21.18
N ASN A 8 -50.99 65.67 -22.00
CA ASN A 8 -50.08 64.85 -22.81
C ASN A 8 -49.07 65.81 -23.50
N VAL A 9 -47.92 65.29 -23.99
CA VAL A 9 -47.15 65.72 -25.21
C VAL A 9 -45.98 66.73 -25.07
N PHE A 10 -44.77 66.13 -25.09
CA PHE A 10 -43.52 66.41 -25.85
C PHE A 10 -42.97 67.83 -26.12
N SER A 11 -41.68 68.01 -25.80
CA SER A 11 -40.60 68.34 -26.77
C SER A 11 -39.20 68.15 -26.12
N PRO A 12 -38.14 67.74 -26.87
CA PRO A 12 -37.02 66.97 -26.33
C PRO A 12 -35.75 67.82 -26.08
N SER A 13 -35.11 67.63 -24.93
CA SER A 13 -33.69 67.94 -24.79
C SER A 13 -32.88 66.70 -25.10
N ALA A 14 -32.16 66.75 -26.22
CA ALA A 14 -31.28 65.71 -26.70
C ALA A 14 -30.24 65.33 -25.63
N GLN A 15 -30.42 64.18 -24.98
CA GLN A 15 -29.35 63.55 -24.22
C GLN A 15 -28.38 62.94 -25.25
N MET A 16 -27.21 63.55 -25.37
CA MET A 16 -26.11 63.04 -26.18
C MET A 16 -25.62 61.73 -25.55
N VAL A 17 -26.15 60.60 -26.02
CA VAL A 17 -25.60 59.28 -25.72
C VAL A 17 -24.24 59.22 -26.39
N ILE A 18 -23.17 59.38 -25.61
CA ILE A 18 -21.83 59.03 -26.05
C ILE A 18 -21.81 57.50 -26.17
N ASN A 19 -22.22 57.00 -27.34
CA ASN A 19 -21.89 55.66 -27.77
C ASN A 19 -20.37 55.62 -27.93
N LYS A 20 -19.66 55.26 -26.84
CA LYS A 20 -18.29 54.77 -26.98
C LYS A 20 -18.40 53.59 -27.94
N PRO A 21 -17.71 53.59 -29.09
CA PRO A 21 -17.65 52.39 -29.90
C PRO A 21 -17.08 51.32 -29.00
N LEU A 22 -17.82 50.22 -28.82
CA LEU A 22 -17.28 49.00 -28.22
C LEU A 22 -16.06 48.65 -29.08
N SER A 23 -14.89 49.01 -28.58
CA SER A 23 -13.65 48.71 -29.25
C SER A 23 -13.59 47.19 -29.36
N LEU A 24 -13.46 46.69 -30.58
CA LEU A 24 -13.23 45.27 -30.87
C LEU A 24 -11.93 44.71 -30.23
N THR A 25 -11.24 45.49 -29.40
CA THR A 25 -9.98 45.12 -28.75
C THR A 25 -10.12 44.40 -27.40
N ALA A 26 -11.34 44.09 -26.95
CA ALA A 26 -11.55 43.47 -25.63
C ALA A 26 -12.50 42.26 -25.68
N LEU A 27 -12.13 41.22 -26.43
CA LEU A 27 -12.54 39.84 -26.13
C LEU A 27 -11.30 38.95 -25.96
N THR A 28 -10.23 39.47 -25.38
CA THR A 28 -9.21 38.60 -24.78
C THR A 28 -9.84 37.95 -23.55
N MET A 29 -10.22 36.68 -23.68
CA MET A 29 -10.74 35.85 -22.59
C MET A 29 -9.89 36.08 -21.34
N ALA A 30 -10.50 36.46 -20.20
CA ALA A 30 -9.75 36.90 -19.02
C ALA A 30 -8.67 35.89 -18.54
N LYS A 31 -8.84 34.60 -18.85
CA LYS A 31 -7.85 33.54 -18.59
C LYS A 31 -6.67 33.51 -19.56
N SER A 32 -6.83 33.94 -20.81
CA SER A 32 -5.78 33.84 -21.84
C SER A 32 -4.56 34.70 -21.53
N LYS A 33 -4.74 35.82 -20.79
CA LYS A 33 -3.63 36.64 -20.27
C LYS A 33 -2.64 35.85 -19.41
N TYR A 34 -3.11 34.79 -18.75
CA TYR A 34 -2.30 33.97 -17.84
C TYR A 34 -1.94 32.61 -18.43
N GLU A 35 -2.35 32.30 -19.66
CA GLU A 35 -2.18 30.96 -20.24
C GLU A 35 -0.72 30.59 -20.48
N TYR A 36 0.15 31.57 -20.71
CA TYR A 36 1.60 31.38 -20.90
C TYR A 36 2.28 30.63 -19.74
N VAL A 37 1.69 30.61 -18.54
CA VAL A 37 2.26 29.88 -17.40
C VAL A 37 2.25 28.35 -17.61
N LYS A 38 1.39 27.84 -18.50
CA LYS A 38 1.35 26.42 -18.88
C LYS A 38 2.62 26.01 -19.63
N ASP A 39 3.28 26.92 -20.32
CA ASP A 39 4.50 26.63 -21.09
C ASP A 39 5.70 26.30 -20.19
N PHE A 40 5.61 26.58 -18.89
CA PHE A 40 6.60 26.17 -17.88
C PHE A 40 6.40 24.73 -17.40
N GLU A 41 5.29 24.06 -17.75
CA GLU A 41 5.11 22.64 -17.44
C GLU A 41 6.07 21.80 -18.29
N VAL A 42 6.89 20.97 -17.63
CA VAL A 42 7.79 20.04 -18.32
C VAL A 42 7.03 18.74 -18.62
N GLU A 43 7.01 18.35 -19.90
CA GLU A 43 6.54 17.01 -20.27
C GLU A 43 7.55 15.95 -19.82
N ASP A 44 7.06 14.97 -19.08
CA ASP A 44 7.86 13.95 -18.42
C ASP A 44 7.51 12.54 -18.92
N LYS A 45 7.53 12.39 -20.24
CA LYS A 45 7.14 11.15 -20.91
C LYS A 45 8.21 10.08 -20.76
N CYS A 46 7.83 8.93 -20.21
CA CYS A 46 8.69 7.76 -20.10
C CYS A 46 9.03 7.18 -21.48
N LEU A 47 10.30 6.79 -21.66
CA LEU A 47 10.83 6.22 -22.90
C LEU A 47 9.95 5.03 -23.37
N PRO A 48 9.52 4.98 -24.64
CA PRO A 48 8.77 3.84 -25.18
C PRO A 48 9.54 2.52 -25.08
N ASN A 49 8.82 1.39 -25.08
CA ASN A 49 9.40 0.04 -25.01
C ASN A 49 10.28 -0.25 -23.78
N CYS A 50 10.25 0.61 -22.77
CA CYS A 50 10.82 0.34 -21.45
C CYS A 50 9.72 -0.03 -20.46
N TRP A 51 10.03 -0.99 -19.60
CA TRP A 51 9.27 -1.25 -18.38
C TRP A 51 9.27 0.00 -17.51
N ILE A 52 8.13 0.33 -16.94
CA ILE A 52 8.00 1.47 -16.01
C ILE A 52 7.76 0.88 -14.63
N VAL A 53 8.68 1.11 -13.72
CA VAL A 53 8.54 0.71 -12.32
C VAL A 53 8.24 1.95 -11.49
N VAL A 54 7.10 1.93 -10.81
CA VAL A 54 6.79 2.90 -9.75
C VAL A 54 7.09 2.22 -8.42
N ARG A 55 8.13 2.66 -7.72
CA ARG A 55 8.43 2.20 -6.36
C ARG A 55 7.91 3.22 -5.36
N ILE A 56 7.21 2.75 -4.34
CA ILE A 56 6.76 3.52 -3.18
C ILE A 56 7.48 3.04 -1.91
N ASP A 57 7.70 3.94 -0.97
CA ASP A 57 8.40 3.67 0.30
C ASP A 57 7.77 4.48 1.44
N GLY A 58 7.62 3.86 2.62
CA GLY A 58 7.04 4.47 3.80
C GLY A 58 7.89 5.62 4.34
N ARG A 59 7.40 6.86 4.27
CA ARG A 59 8.16 8.01 4.78
C ARG A 59 8.23 8.00 6.30
N GLY A 60 9.42 7.74 6.84
CA GLY A 60 9.66 7.72 8.28
C GLY A 60 8.94 6.56 8.98
N PHE A 61 8.80 5.42 8.29
CA PHE A 61 7.97 4.32 8.74
C PHE A 61 8.47 3.65 10.02
N SER A 62 9.75 3.78 10.38
CA SER A 62 10.25 3.35 11.70
C SER A 62 9.52 4.03 12.85
N LYS A 63 9.32 5.36 12.77
CA LYS A 63 8.56 6.13 13.76
C LYS A 63 7.07 5.78 13.72
N PHE A 64 6.54 5.54 12.51
CA PHE A 64 5.16 5.10 12.32
C PHE A 64 4.89 3.75 12.99
N ALA A 65 5.76 2.77 12.76
CA ALA A 65 5.68 1.45 13.35
C ALA A 65 5.79 1.49 14.88
N GLU A 66 6.65 2.35 15.43
CA GLU A 66 6.75 2.57 16.88
C GLU A 66 5.48 3.18 17.46
N ALA A 67 4.99 4.27 16.86
CA ALA A 67 3.79 4.98 17.32
C ALA A 67 2.53 4.10 17.30
N HIS A 68 2.45 3.13 16.37
CA HIS A 68 1.32 2.19 16.23
C HIS A 68 1.61 0.80 16.82
N GLN A 69 2.74 0.65 17.54
CA GLN A 69 3.11 -0.56 18.28
C GLN A 69 3.13 -1.81 17.40
N PHE A 70 3.81 -1.72 16.26
CA PHE A 70 3.99 -2.87 15.37
C PHE A 70 4.85 -3.94 16.04
N VAL A 71 4.46 -5.19 15.83
CA VAL A 71 5.23 -6.35 16.28
C VAL A 71 6.61 -6.36 15.60
N LYS A 72 7.64 -6.67 16.38
CA LYS A 72 9.02 -6.78 15.91
C LYS A 72 9.48 -8.24 15.96
N PRO A 73 10.28 -8.72 14.99
CA PRO A 73 10.85 -7.97 13.86
C PRO A 73 9.85 -7.66 12.74
N ASN A 74 8.77 -8.43 12.62
CA ASN A 74 7.77 -8.29 11.55
C ASN A 74 6.35 -8.29 12.13
N ASP A 75 5.50 -7.39 11.62
CA ASP A 75 4.07 -7.35 11.94
C ASP A 75 3.27 -7.85 10.74
N ILE A 76 2.64 -9.03 10.88
CA ILE A 76 1.90 -9.65 9.79
C ILE A 76 0.69 -8.81 9.36
N ALA A 77 0.01 -8.14 10.29
CA ALA A 77 -1.15 -7.31 9.96
C ALA A 77 -0.72 -6.06 9.17
N ALA A 78 0.45 -5.49 9.49
CA ALA A 78 1.03 -4.40 8.72
C ALA A 78 1.36 -4.82 7.28
N LEU A 79 2.00 -5.98 7.10
CA LEU A 79 2.36 -6.51 5.78
C LEU A 79 1.11 -6.88 4.96
N GLU A 80 0.10 -7.48 5.58
CA GLU A 80 -1.16 -7.77 4.93
C GLU A 80 -1.92 -6.50 4.51
N LEU A 81 -1.86 -5.44 5.32
CA LEU A 81 -2.40 -4.14 4.95
C LEU A 81 -1.68 -3.53 3.74
N MET A 82 -0.34 -3.58 3.71
CA MET A 82 0.47 -3.16 2.54
C MET A 82 0.07 -3.96 1.30
N ASN A 83 -0.07 -5.28 1.42
CA ASN A 83 -0.51 -6.15 0.34
C ASN A 83 -1.92 -5.80 -0.14
N ARG A 84 -2.86 -5.51 0.77
CA ARG A 84 -4.22 -5.12 0.41
C ARG A 84 -4.26 -3.77 -0.32
N ALA A 85 -3.44 -2.81 0.09
CA ALA A 85 -3.29 -1.54 -0.61
C ALA A 85 -2.72 -1.75 -2.01
N ALA A 86 -1.69 -2.60 -2.17
CA ALA A 86 -1.13 -2.93 -3.47
C ALA A 86 -2.12 -3.66 -4.40
N VAL A 87 -2.92 -4.59 -3.87
CA VAL A 87 -4.02 -5.22 -4.62
C VAL A 87 -5.01 -4.18 -5.13
N THR A 88 -5.37 -3.21 -4.29
CA THR A 88 -6.28 -2.11 -4.68
C THR A 88 -5.71 -1.29 -5.84
N VAL A 89 -4.40 -0.99 -5.81
CA VAL A 89 -3.71 -0.32 -6.92
C VAL A 89 -3.72 -1.19 -8.18
N MET A 90 -3.36 -2.46 -8.07
CA MET A 90 -3.33 -3.35 -9.23
C MET A 90 -4.72 -3.53 -9.85
N ASP A 91 -5.78 -3.61 -9.03
CA ASP A 91 -7.16 -3.75 -9.50
C ASP A 91 -7.61 -2.57 -10.37
N ASP A 92 -7.25 -1.35 -9.97
CA ASP A 92 -7.53 -0.11 -10.73
C ASP A 92 -6.62 0.00 -11.97
N PHE A 93 -5.32 -0.21 -11.80
CA PHE A 93 -4.32 -0.12 -12.87
C PHE A 93 -4.06 -1.48 -13.53
N ARG A 94 -4.95 -1.86 -14.46
CA ARG A 94 -4.88 -3.15 -15.18
C ARG A 94 -3.60 -3.38 -16.00
N GLU A 95 -2.86 -2.32 -16.32
CA GLU A 95 -1.60 -2.39 -17.07
C GLU A 95 -0.38 -2.73 -16.19
N ILE A 96 -0.56 -2.84 -14.87
CA ILE A 96 0.43 -3.38 -13.94
C ILE A 96 0.38 -4.91 -14.02
N VAL A 97 1.51 -5.52 -14.39
CA VAL A 97 1.63 -6.98 -14.57
C VAL A 97 2.15 -7.71 -13.34
N LEU A 98 3.00 -7.04 -12.57
CA LEU A 98 3.60 -7.56 -11.35
C LEU A 98 3.74 -6.45 -10.35
N SER A 99 3.50 -6.75 -9.08
CA SER A 99 3.95 -5.90 -7.99
C SER A 99 4.72 -6.72 -6.97
N TYR A 100 5.70 -6.12 -6.32
CA TYR A 100 6.52 -6.78 -5.31
C TYR A 100 6.65 -5.89 -4.08
N GLY A 101 6.35 -6.43 -2.90
CA GLY A 101 6.37 -5.69 -1.64
C GLY A 101 7.16 -6.39 -0.55
N GLN A 102 7.84 -5.59 0.26
CA GLN A 102 8.60 -6.01 1.44
C GLN A 102 8.72 -4.85 2.42
N SER A 103 8.69 -5.14 3.73
CA SER A 103 8.68 -4.11 4.78
C SER A 103 7.60 -3.04 4.50
N ASP A 104 8.02 -1.81 4.29
CA ASP A 104 7.27 -0.59 4.04
C ASP A 104 7.40 -0.10 2.58
N GLU A 105 7.99 -0.88 1.68
CA GLU A 105 8.09 -0.58 0.24
C GLU A 105 7.22 -1.49 -0.63
N TYR A 106 6.79 -0.95 -1.77
CA TYR A 106 6.13 -1.70 -2.84
C TYR A 106 6.60 -1.21 -4.21
N SER A 107 6.78 -2.14 -5.15
CA SER A 107 7.18 -1.86 -6.53
C SER A 107 6.07 -2.29 -7.47
N PHE A 108 5.62 -1.40 -8.36
CA PHE A 108 4.56 -1.65 -9.34
C PHE A 108 5.14 -1.62 -10.75
N VAL A 109 5.03 -2.73 -11.48
CA VAL A 109 5.62 -2.90 -12.81
C VAL A 109 4.55 -2.75 -13.88
N PHE A 110 4.57 -1.64 -14.60
CA PHE A 110 3.75 -1.44 -15.79
C PHE A 110 4.39 -2.07 -17.03
N ARG A 111 3.55 -2.63 -17.90
CA ARG A 111 3.99 -3.20 -19.18
C ARG A 111 4.74 -2.17 -20.03
N LYS A 112 5.77 -2.63 -20.74
CA LYS A 112 6.59 -1.74 -21.59
C LYS A 112 5.82 -1.07 -22.74
N ASP A 113 4.70 -1.65 -23.18
CA ASP A 113 3.81 -1.12 -24.22
C ASP A 113 2.70 -0.19 -23.71
N THR A 114 2.61 0.06 -22.39
CA THR A 114 1.56 0.90 -21.79
C THR A 114 1.45 2.29 -22.45
N GLN A 115 0.22 2.76 -22.65
CA GLN A 115 -0.07 4.13 -23.10
C GLN A 115 -0.81 4.95 -22.05
N LEU A 116 -0.97 4.40 -20.84
CA LEU A 116 -1.67 5.03 -19.74
C LEU A 116 -1.10 6.42 -19.47
N PHE A 117 -1.97 7.42 -19.38
CA PHE A 117 -1.62 8.84 -19.21
C PHE A 117 -0.56 9.35 -20.21
N LYS A 118 -0.55 8.82 -21.45
CA LYS A 118 0.48 9.13 -22.46
C LYS A 118 1.91 8.83 -21.97
N ARG A 119 2.06 7.90 -21.01
CA ARG A 119 3.31 7.53 -20.34
C ARG A 119 3.96 8.66 -19.53
N ARG A 120 3.19 9.64 -19.05
CA ARG A 120 3.72 10.70 -18.17
C ARG A 120 4.09 10.13 -16.80
N GLY A 121 5.37 10.18 -16.45
CA GLY A 121 5.91 9.59 -15.21
C GLY A 121 5.23 10.13 -13.95
N SER A 122 5.06 11.45 -13.87
CA SER A 122 4.38 12.18 -12.80
C SER A 122 2.94 11.74 -12.61
N LYS A 123 2.22 11.46 -13.70
CA LYS A 123 0.84 10.96 -13.64
C LYS A 123 0.81 9.53 -13.10
N LEU A 124 1.65 8.64 -13.60
CA LEU A 124 1.75 7.27 -13.10
C LEU A 124 2.12 7.26 -11.61
N MET A 125 3.17 8.00 -11.24
CA MET A 125 3.69 8.11 -9.88
C MET A 125 2.65 8.67 -8.90
N SER A 126 2.06 9.82 -9.21
CA SER A 126 1.10 10.48 -8.30
C SER A 126 -0.18 9.68 -8.11
N ASN A 127 -0.69 9.04 -9.16
CA ASN A 127 -1.91 8.24 -9.06
C ASN A 127 -1.67 6.92 -8.32
N VAL A 128 -0.56 6.22 -8.59
CA VAL A 128 -0.18 5.02 -7.83
C VAL A 128 0.03 5.35 -6.36
N ASN A 129 0.80 6.40 -6.05
CA ASN A 129 1.12 6.76 -4.67
C ASN A 129 -0.13 7.21 -3.87
N SER A 130 -0.97 8.06 -4.48
CA SER A 130 -2.19 8.54 -3.82
C SER A 130 -3.22 7.43 -3.62
N LEU A 131 -3.40 6.54 -4.60
CA LEU A 131 -4.28 5.39 -4.45
C LEU A 131 -3.76 4.40 -3.40
N PHE A 132 -2.45 4.14 -3.38
CA PHE A 132 -1.86 3.27 -2.36
C PHE A 132 -2.05 3.86 -0.96
N THR A 133 -1.71 5.13 -0.76
CA THR A 133 -1.82 5.81 0.53
C THR A 133 -3.26 5.84 1.02
N SER A 134 -4.21 6.19 0.15
CA SER A 134 -5.64 6.22 0.50
C SER A 134 -6.17 4.81 0.79
N ALA A 135 -5.76 3.79 0.04
CA ALA A 135 -6.12 2.41 0.31
C ALA A 135 -5.55 1.90 1.64
N TYR A 136 -4.32 2.28 1.99
CA TYR A 136 -3.70 1.95 3.27
C TYR A 136 -4.54 2.49 4.45
N VAL A 137 -4.93 3.76 4.39
CA VAL A 137 -5.80 4.37 5.41
C VAL A 137 -7.20 3.74 5.42
N TYR A 138 -7.79 3.55 4.24
CA TYR A 138 -9.14 3.00 4.10
C TYR A 138 -9.26 1.58 4.66
N HIS A 139 -8.27 0.72 4.40
CA HIS A 139 -8.28 -0.67 4.85
C HIS A 139 -7.72 -0.84 6.27
N TRP A 140 -7.10 0.17 6.87
CA TRP A 140 -6.50 0.10 8.22
C TRP A 140 -7.41 -0.54 9.28
N PRO A 141 -8.68 -0.13 9.45
CA PRO A 141 -9.54 -0.68 10.51
C PRO A 141 -9.83 -2.18 10.35
N ARG A 142 -9.66 -2.72 9.14
CA ARG A 142 -9.87 -4.15 8.85
C ARG A 142 -8.75 -5.01 9.41
N PHE A 143 -7.51 -4.52 9.39
CA PHE A 143 -6.31 -5.25 9.84
C PHE A 143 -5.92 -4.90 11.27
N PHE A 144 -6.16 -3.64 11.68
CA PHE A 144 -5.84 -3.12 13.01
C PHE A 144 -7.12 -2.84 13.81
N ARG A 145 -7.94 -3.87 14.02
CA ARG A 145 -9.21 -3.73 14.76
C ARG A 145 -8.96 -3.20 16.17
N GLY A 146 -9.63 -2.10 16.51
CA GLY A 146 -9.48 -1.46 17.82
C GLY A 146 -8.19 -0.65 18.01
N ARG A 147 -7.33 -0.54 16.99
CA ARG A 147 -6.17 0.35 16.99
C ARG A 147 -6.42 1.49 16.02
N GLU A 148 -6.58 2.70 16.57
CA GLU A 148 -6.76 3.90 15.76
C GLU A 148 -5.46 4.28 15.04
N LEU A 149 -5.62 4.91 13.88
CA LEU A 149 -4.52 5.52 13.17
C LEU A 149 -4.20 6.87 13.82
N HIS A 150 -3.09 6.96 14.55
CA HIS A 150 -2.74 8.16 15.32
C HIS A 150 -2.46 9.38 14.42
N TYR A 151 -1.90 9.14 13.23
CA TYR A 151 -1.67 10.17 12.23
C TYR A 151 -1.62 9.56 10.81
N PRO A 152 -1.98 10.34 9.77
CA PRO A 152 -1.99 9.83 8.40
C PRO A 152 -0.57 9.43 7.95
N PRO A 153 -0.38 8.23 7.40
CA PRO A 153 0.88 7.83 6.82
C PRO A 153 1.15 8.62 5.54
N SER A 154 2.42 8.67 5.15
CA SER A 154 2.82 9.22 3.86
C SER A 154 3.86 8.31 3.22
N PHE A 155 3.84 8.27 1.90
CA PHE A 155 4.74 7.43 1.11
C PHE A 155 5.50 8.30 0.10
N ASP A 156 6.79 8.03 -0.04
CA ASP A 156 7.56 8.51 -1.19
C ASP A 156 7.17 7.68 -2.43
N ALA A 157 7.43 8.21 -3.62
CA ALA A 157 7.31 7.45 -4.84
C ALA A 157 8.34 7.91 -5.86
N ARG A 158 8.83 6.98 -6.67
CA ARG A 158 9.74 7.26 -7.78
C ARG A 158 9.46 6.38 -8.98
N VAL A 159 9.77 6.89 -10.17
CA VAL A 159 9.66 6.17 -11.44
C VAL A 159 11.03 5.80 -11.95
N VAL A 160 11.22 4.52 -12.31
CA VAL A 160 12.46 4.02 -12.92
C VAL A 160 12.12 3.25 -14.19
N LEU A 161 12.92 3.45 -15.23
CA LEU A 161 12.74 2.78 -16.52
C LEU A 161 13.75 1.67 -16.69
N TYR A 162 13.28 0.48 -17.08
CA TYR A 162 14.14 -0.65 -17.42
C TYR A 162 13.95 -1.06 -18.88
N PRO A 163 15.00 -0.99 -19.73
CA PRO A 163 14.86 -1.15 -21.17
C PRO A 163 14.71 -2.61 -21.60
N THR A 164 15.19 -3.55 -20.80
CA THR A 164 15.14 -4.99 -21.12
C THR A 164 14.46 -5.78 -20.03
N ASP A 165 13.95 -6.95 -20.40
CA ASP A 165 13.35 -7.90 -19.45
C ASP A 165 14.40 -8.37 -18.43
N LYS A 166 15.68 -8.49 -18.84
CA LYS A 166 16.78 -8.78 -17.92
C LYS A 166 16.94 -7.70 -16.85
N ASN A 167 16.94 -6.42 -17.22
CA ASN A 167 17.10 -5.33 -16.24
C ASN A 167 15.94 -5.30 -15.23
N LEU A 168 14.72 -5.57 -15.68
CA LEU A 168 13.56 -5.69 -14.78
C LEU A 168 13.73 -6.87 -13.80
N ARG A 169 14.16 -8.04 -14.30
CA ARG A 169 14.41 -9.22 -13.47
C ARG A 169 15.52 -8.95 -12.45
N ASP A 170 16.62 -8.34 -12.86
CA ASP A 170 17.72 -7.96 -11.97
C ASP A 170 17.26 -6.99 -10.88
N TYR A 171 16.40 -6.02 -11.23
CA TYR A 171 15.80 -5.10 -10.25
C TYR A 171 14.96 -5.84 -9.20
N LEU A 172 14.06 -6.73 -9.63
CA LEU A 172 13.20 -7.49 -8.71
C LEU A 172 14.01 -8.48 -7.85
N ALA A 173 15.03 -9.12 -8.44
CA ALA A 173 15.97 -9.96 -7.73
C ALA A 173 16.75 -9.15 -6.67
N TRP A 174 17.18 -7.93 -7.00
CA TRP A 174 17.82 -7.02 -6.04
C TRP A 174 16.89 -6.65 -4.89
N ARG A 175 15.59 -6.39 -5.16
CA ARG A 175 14.60 -6.14 -4.10
C ARG A 175 14.42 -7.38 -3.20
N GLN A 176 14.34 -8.58 -3.77
CA GLN A 176 14.19 -9.80 -2.96
C GLN A 176 15.44 -10.18 -2.16
N ALA A 177 16.64 -9.98 -2.73
CA ALA A 177 17.88 -10.19 -2.02
C ALA A 177 18.00 -9.26 -0.80
N ASP A 178 17.52 -8.01 -0.92
CA ASP A 178 17.48 -7.03 0.17
C ASP A 178 16.60 -7.52 1.34
N VAL A 179 15.46 -8.17 1.06
CA VAL A 179 14.60 -8.78 2.10
C VAL A 179 15.37 -9.81 2.92
N HIS A 180 16.12 -10.69 2.26
CA HIS A 180 16.88 -11.73 2.96
C HIS A 180 17.89 -11.15 3.94
N VAL A 181 18.60 -10.10 3.53
CA VAL A 181 19.61 -9.42 4.36
C VAL A 181 18.95 -8.68 5.52
N ASN A 182 17.95 -7.85 5.23
CA ASN A 182 17.29 -7.01 6.22
C ASN A 182 16.49 -7.83 7.24
N ASN A 183 15.75 -8.85 6.79
CA ASN A 183 14.96 -9.69 7.68
C ASN A 183 15.84 -10.54 8.61
N LEU A 184 16.98 -11.07 8.12
CA LEU A 184 17.93 -11.80 8.95
C LEU A 184 18.54 -10.88 10.01
N TYR A 185 18.99 -9.69 9.61
CA TYR A 185 19.51 -8.68 10.53
C TYR A 185 18.47 -8.29 11.59
N ASN A 186 17.26 -7.92 11.16
CA ASN A 186 16.18 -7.49 12.05
C ASN A 186 15.76 -8.59 13.03
N THR A 187 15.70 -9.84 12.57
CA THR A 187 15.39 -10.98 13.44
C THR A 187 16.44 -11.14 14.53
N CYS A 188 17.73 -11.07 14.21
CA CYS A 188 18.79 -11.07 15.23
C CYS A 188 18.67 -9.88 16.17
N PHE A 189 18.57 -8.67 15.61
CA PHE A 189 18.55 -7.42 16.35
C PHE A 189 17.42 -7.38 17.38
N TRP A 190 16.19 -7.68 16.97
CA TRP A 190 15.06 -7.65 17.87
C TRP A 190 15.05 -8.79 18.88
N ASN A 191 15.62 -9.96 18.59
CA ASN A 191 15.80 -10.99 19.61
C ASN A 191 16.83 -10.58 20.68
N LEU A 192 17.92 -9.91 20.29
CA LEU A 192 18.89 -9.33 21.24
C LEU A 192 18.22 -8.27 22.13
N VAL A 193 17.47 -7.36 21.54
CA VAL A 193 16.78 -6.30 22.31
C VAL A 193 15.69 -6.88 23.22
N LEU A 194 14.80 -7.72 22.68
CA LEU A 194 13.61 -8.16 23.42
C LEU A 194 13.89 -9.31 24.40
N LYS A 195 14.73 -10.28 24.02
CA LYS A 195 15.01 -11.48 24.82
C LYS A 195 16.28 -11.36 25.65
N ARG A 196 17.36 -10.76 25.14
CA ARG A 196 18.59 -10.48 25.93
C ARG A 196 18.53 -9.15 26.69
N LYS A 197 17.47 -8.35 26.52
CA LYS A 197 17.31 -7.03 27.16
C LYS A 197 18.46 -6.07 26.85
N MET A 198 19.09 -6.23 25.68
CA MET A 198 20.11 -5.29 25.20
C MET A 198 19.46 -3.97 24.78
N THR A 199 20.20 -2.88 24.95
CA THR A 199 19.84 -1.61 24.30
C THR A 199 20.02 -1.72 22.79
N ALA A 200 19.35 -0.84 22.03
CA ALA A 200 19.49 -0.79 20.57
C ALA A 200 20.96 -0.64 20.14
N THR A 201 21.71 0.25 20.79
CA THR A 201 23.13 0.49 20.51
C THR A 201 24.00 -0.75 20.77
N GLN A 202 23.74 -1.49 21.86
CA GLN A 202 24.46 -2.74 22.16
C GLN A 202 24.17 -3.84 21.13
N ALA A 203 22.92 -3.98 20.71
CA ALA A 203 22.53 -4.94 19.69
C ALA A 203 23.15 -4.60 18.32
N GLU A 204 23.16 -3.31 17.94
CA GLU A 204 23.84 -2.82 16.75
C GLU A 204 25.34 -3.11 16.76
N GLU A 205 26.04 -2.80 17.87
CA GLU A 205 27.47 -3.08 18.05
C GLU A 205 27.75 -4.58 17.91
N LYS A 206 26.96 -5.43 18.58
CA LYS A 206 27.14 -6.88 18.51
C LYS A 206 26.95 -7.45 17.11
N LEU A 207 26.07 -6.85 16.30
CA LEU A 207 25.83 -7.28 14.92
C LEU A 207 26.75 -6.61 13.90
N ARG A 208 27.52 -5.60 14.30
CA ARG A 208 28.41 -4.83 13.42
C ARG A 208 29.47 -5.75 12.81
N GLY A 209 29.64 -5.66 11.49
CA GLY A 209 30.64 -6.46 10.75
C GLY A 209 30.35 -7.96 10.65
N THR A 210 29.27 -8.46 11.27
CA THR A 210 28.95 -9.90 11.24
C THR A 210 28.42 -10.34 9.88
N LEU A 211 28.79 -11.56 9.47
CA LEU A 211 28.29 -12.19 8.23
C LEU A 211 26.96 -12.92 8.46
N ALA A 212 26.30 -13.31 7.38
CA ALA A 212 25.02 -14.04 7.43
C ALA A 212 25.12 -15.38 8.20
N ALA A 213 26.21 -16.12 8.04
CA ALA A 213 26.43 -17.38 8.76
C ALA A 213 26.45 -17.16 10.28
N HIS A 214 27.19 -16.13 10.73
CA HIS A 214 27.26 -15.77 12.15
C HIS A 214 25.90 -15.36 12.72
N LYS A 215 25.10 -14.61 11.95
CA LYS A 215 23.72 -14.23 12.35
C LYS A 215 22.81 -15.47 12.53
N ASN A 216 22.91 -16.44 11.62
CA ASN A 216 22.17 -17.71 11.74
C ASN A 216 22.61 -18.51 12.96
N GLU A 217 23.92 -18.60 13.20
CA GLU A 217 24.48 -19.28 14.37
C GLU A 217 24.04 -18.61 15.68
N LEU A 218 24.08 -17.27 15.74
CA LEU A 218 23.59 -16.48 16.86
C LEU A 218 22.11 -16.76 17.13
N LEU A 219 21.27 -16.78 16.08
CA LEU A 219 19.84 -17.11 16.23
C LEU A 219 19.62 -18.50 16.80
N PHE A 220 20.37 -19.48 16.29
CA PHE A 220 20.22 -20.87 16.68
C PHE A 220 20.73 -21.11 18.10
N GLN A 221 21.96 -20.70 18.41
CA GLN A 221 22.60 -20.97 19.70
C GLN A 221 22.02 -20.15 20.85
N GLU A 222 21.76 -18.85 20.63
CA GLU A 222 21.30 -17.99 21.72
C GLU A 222 19.80 -18.00 21.92
N PHE A 223 19.02 -18.28 20.87
CA PHE A 223 17.56 -18.15 20.89
C PHE A 223 16.81 -19.42 20.49
N GLY A 224 17.50 -20.48 20.05
CA GLY A 224 16.86 -21.68 19.53
C GLY A 224 16.07 -21.44 18.24
N ILE A 225 16.35 -20.35 17.51
CA ILE A 225 15.62 -19.98 16.30
C ILE A 225 16.36 -20.48 15.07
N ASN A 226 15.73 -21.36 14.30
CA ASN A 226 16.17 -21.68 12.94
C ASN A 226 15.54 -20.70 11.95
N TYR A 227 16.33 -19.78 11.41
CA TYR A 227 15.85 -18.76 10.48
C TYR A 227 15.14 -19.35 9.25
N ASN A 228 15.54 -20.54 8.78
CA ASN A 228 14.89 -21.18 7.62
C ASN A 228 13.44 -21.57 7.89
N ASN A 229 13.05 -21.71 9.16
CA ASN A 229 11.70 -22.01 9.59
C ASN A 229 10.84 -20.75 9.79
N GLU A 230 11.43 -19.54 9.69
CA GLU A 230 10.64 -18.30 9.70
C GLU A 230 9.66 -18.28 8.52
N PRO A 231 8.48 -17.65 8.69
CA PRO A 231 7.47 -17.54 7.65
C PRO A 231 8.07 -17.07 6.32
N PRO A 232 7.78 -17.77 5.20
CA PRO A 232 8.31 -17.40 3.89
C PRO A 232 8.02 -15.95 3.51
N THR A 233 6.88 -15.39 3.94
CA THR A 233 6.49 -13.99 3.67
C THR A 233 7.50 -13.00 4.24
N PHE A 234 8.08 -13.28 5.41
CA PHE A 234 9.10 -12.43 6.03
C PHE A 234 10.46 -12.57 5.34
N ARG A 235 10.75 -13.77 4.82
CA ARG A 235 12.04 -14.04 4.18
C ARG A 235 12.09 -13.63 2.72
N LYS A 236 10.97 -13.71 1.99
CA LYS A 236 10.92 -13.54 0.53
C LYS A 236 10.11 -12.32 0.07
N GLY A 237 9.35 -11.70 0.96
CA GLY A 237 8.38 -10.66 0.59
C GLY A 237 7.13 -11.26 -0.07
N THR A 238 6.32 -10.40 -0.67
CA THR A 238 5.09 -10.78 -1.39
C THR A 238 5.15 -10.31 -2.84
N THR A 239 4.92 -11.24 -3.76
CA THR A 239 4.77 -10.95 -5.19
C THR A 239 3.30 -11.03 -5.57
N LEU A 240 2.75 -9.98 -6.16
CA LEU A 240 1.40 -9.96 -6.72
C LEU A 240 1.47 -10.08 -8.24
N VAL A 241 0.73 -11.01 -8.80
CA VAL A 241 0.61 -11.20 -10.26
C VAL A 241 -0.86 -11.35 -10.66
N ARG A 242 -1.21 -10.97 -11.90
CA ARG A 242 -2.55 -11.23 -12.43
C ARG A 242 -2.64 -12.63 -13.00
N LYS A 243 -3.58 -13.44 -12.51
CA LYS A 243 -3.90 -14.76 -13.03
C LYS A 243 -5.36 -14.88 -13.41
N LEU A 244 -5.65 -15.75 -14.38
CA LEU A 244 -7.01 -16.17 -14.69
C LEU A 244 -7.43 -17.26 -13.71
N VAL A 245 -8.47 -16.99 -12.93
CA VAL A 245 -9.00 -17.90 -11.91
C VAL A 245 -10.45 -18.25 -12.24
N PRO A 246 -10.87 -19.52 -12.10
CA PRO A 246 -12.27 -19.92 -12.28
C PRO A 246 -13.20 -19.22 -11.29
N ASP A 247 -14.31 -18.67 -11.77
CA ASP A 247 -15.28 -17.90 -10.97
C ASP A 247 -16.40 -18.74 -10.33
N GLY A 248 -16.19 -20.06 -10.21
CA GLY A 248 -17.18 -21.03 -9.74
C GLY A 248 -18.17 -21.50 -10.82
N ASN A 249 -18.37 -20.71 -11.88
CA ASN A 249 -19.24 -21.06 -13.02
C ASN A 249 -18.45 -21.55 -14.25
N GLY A 250 -17.17 -21.89 -14.06
CA GLY A 250 -16.25 -22.28 -15.13
C GLY A 250 -15.76 -21.12 -16.01
N ARG A 251 -16.17 -19.86 -15.74
CA ARG A 251 -15.64 -18.69 -16.45
C ARG A 251 -14.36 -18.24 -15.77
N LEU A 252 -13.36 -17.89 -16.57
CA LEU A 252 -12.08 -17.40 -16.07
C LEU A 252 -12.13 -15.88 -15.88
N LYS A 253 -11.77 -15.41 -14.69
CA LYS A 253 -11.67 -13.99 -14.37
C LYS A 253 -10.25 -13.61 -13.98
N PRO A 254 -9.73 -12.46 -14.47
CA PRO A 254 -8.41 -11.98 -14.07
C PRO A 254 -8.47 -11.47 -12.62
N LEU A 255 -7.75 -12.12 -11.72
CA LEU A 255 -7.59 -11.74 -10.32
C LEU A 255 -6.13 -11.49 -9.99
N VAL A 256 -5.88 -10.58 -9.05
CA VAL A 256 -4.55 -10.37 -8.47
C VAL A 256 -4.33 -11.45 -7.40
N VAL A 257 -3.27 -12.24 -7.56
CA VAL A 257 -2.92 -13.36 -6.68
C VAL A 257 -1.60 -13.06 -6.00
N ALA A 258 -1.53 -13.30 -4.69
CA ALA A 258 -0.31 -13.22 -3.91
C ALA A 258 0.47 -14.54 -3.97
N LEU A 259 1.74 -14.43 -4.31
CA LEU A 259 2.72 -15.51 -4.38
C LEU A 259 3.88 -15.16 -3.44
N VAL A 260 4.26 -16.12 -2.60
CA VAL A 260 5.42 -16.01 -1.71
C VAL A 260 6.46 -16.99 -2.19
N ASP A 261 7.22 -16.58 -3.20
CA ASP A 261 8.19 -17.46 -3.86
C ASP A 261 9.50 -16.73 -4.23
N ASP A 262 10.52 -17.50 -4.57
CA ASP A 262 11.78 -16.99 -5.10
C ASP A 262 11.58 -16.47 -6.53
N ILE A 263 11.73 -15.15 -6.72
CA ILE A 263 11.64 -14.48 -8.02
C ILE A 263 13.02 -14.19 -8.61
N ILE A 264 14.09 -14.55 -7.90
CA ILE A 264 15.47 -14.45 -8.39
C ILE A 264 15.71 -15.52 -9.47
N GLY A 265 15.39 -16.78 -9.16
CA GLY A 265 15.61 -17.91 -10.05
C GLY A 265 14.71 -17.94 -11.29
N ASP A 266 15.16 -18.62 -12.34
CA ASP A 266 14.42 -18.76 -13.60
C ASP A 266 13.07 -19.48 -13.46
N ARG A 267 12.89 -20.31 -12.43
CA ARG A 267 11.68 -21.13 -12.23
C ARG A 267 10.43 -20.25 -12.22
N PHE A 268 10.42 -19.21 -11.39
CA PHE A 268 9.28 -18.30 -11.28
C PHE A 268 8.88 -17.71 -12.64
N TRP A 269 9.86 -17.26 -13.42
CA TRP A 269 9.62 -16.63 -14.72
C TRP A 269 9.13 -17.61 -15.78
N LYS A 270 9.56 -18.88 -15.71
CA LYS A 270 9.08 -19.96 -16.58
C LYS A 270 7.65 -20.39 -16.24
N GLU A 271 7.30 -20.38 -14.95
CA GLU A 271 5.96 -20.73 -14.46
C GLU A 271 4.93 -19.60 -14.59
N ASN A 272 5.41 -18.36 -14.75
CA ASN A 272 4.58 -17.16 -14.89
C ASN A 272 4.97 -16.37 -16.16
N PRO A 273 4.94 -16.99 -17.35
CA PRO A 273 5.37 -16.36 -18.59
C PRO A 273 4.53 -15.13 -18.95
N GLU A 274 3.32 -15.00 -18.42
CA GLU A 274 2.42 -13.87 -18.63
C GLU A 274 2.93 -12.54 -18.05
N VAL A 275 3.85 -12.57 -17.09
CA VAL A 275 4.38 -11.35 -16.46
C VAL A 275 5.22 -10.56 -17.45
N ILE A 276 6.12 -11.25 -18.16
CA ILE A 276 7.01 -10.65 -19.17
C ILE A 276 6.39 -10.76 -20.56
N GLY A 277 5.63 -11.82 -20.80
CA GLY A 277 4.95 -12.07 -22.05
C GLY A 277 3.85 -11.05 -22.27
N LEU A 278 4.11 -10.06 -23.12
CA LEU A 278 3.18 -8.99 -23.50
C LEU A 278 1.91 -9.46 -24.26
N LYS A 279 1.54 -10.73 -24.15
CA LYS A 279 0.31 -11.26 -24.75
C LYS A 279 -0.85 -11.16 -23.75
N SER A 280 -2.06 -11.49 -24.20
CA SER A 280 -3.22 -11.61 -23.31
C SER A 280 -2.99 -12.74 -22.31
N LEU A 281 -3.51 -12.61 -21.09
CA LEU A 281 -3.49 -13.69 -20.09
C LEU A 281 -4.07 -15.00 -20.62
N ALA A 282 -5.04 -14.93 -21.54
CA ALA A 282 -5.63 -16.10 -22.19
C ALA A 282 -4.62 -16.90 -23.02
N THR A 283 -3.57 -16.25 -23.55
CA THR A 283 -2.54 -16.91 -24.36
C THR A 283 -1.61 -17.82 -23.54
N PHE A 284 -1.54 -17.62 -22.22
CA PHE A 284 -0.64 -18.37 -21.34
C PHE A 284 -1.34 -19.52 -20.60
N GLN A 285 -2.56 -19.88 -21.01
CA GLN A 285 -3.27 -21.03 -20.46
C GLN A 285 -2.61 -22.33 -20.92
N PRO A 286 -2.37 -23.31 -20.01
CA PRO A 286 -2.04 -24.66 -20.41
C PRO A 286 -3.19 -25.23 -21.23
N SER A 287 -2.88 -25.74 -22.43
CA SER A 287 -3.83 -26.47 -23.27
C SER A 287 -4.16 -27.82 -22.60
N GLY A 288 -5.11 -27.85 -21.66
CA GLY A 288 -5.41 -29.08 -20.94
C GLY A 288 -6.40 -29.02 -19.77
N LEU A 289 -7.33 -28.05 -19.71
CA LEU A 289 -8.51 -28.22 -18.86
C LEU A 289 -9.57 -28.98 -19.68
N PRO A 290 -10.06 -30.15 -19.23
CA PRO A 290 -11.12 -30.86 -19.94
C PRO A 290 -12.34 -29.95 -19.99
N SER A 291 -12.82 -29.68 -21.21
CA SER A 291 -14.15 -29.15 -21.44
C SER A 291 -15.15 -30.15 -20.87
N ASN A 292 -15.61 -29.93 -19.64
CA ASN A 292 -16.74 -30.69 -19.12
C ASN A 292 -17.95 -30.44 -20.05
N PRO A 293 -18.73 -31.49 -20.39
CA PRO A 293 -19.90 -31.33 -21.23
C PRO A 293 -20.94 -30.44 -20.53
N PRO A 294 -21.84 -29.79 -21.29
CA PRO A 294 -22.84 -28.90 -20.71
C PRO A 294 -23.73 -29.68 -19.74
N LEU A 295 -23.92 -29.14 -18.53
CA LEU A 295 -24.90 -29.64 -17.58
C LEU A 295 -26.31 -29.60 -18.21
N PRO A 296 -27.15 -30.62 -18.00
CA PRO A 296 -28.51 -30.64 -18.51
C PRO A 296 -29.36 -29.55 -17.82
N GLN A 297 -30.17 -28.85 -18.62
CA GLN A 297 -31.06 -27.80 -18.14
C GLN A 297 -32.14 -28.36 -17.20
N PRO A 298 -32.51 -27.64 -16.13
CA PRO A 298 -33.59 -28.07 -15.26
C PRO A 298 -34.95 -27.91 -15.95
N SER A 299 -35.67 -29.02 -16.06
CA SER A 299 -37.07 -29.09 -16.47
C SER A 299 -37.96 -28.22 -15.57
N ALA A 300 -38.89 -27.50 -16.18
CA ALA A 300 -39.85 -26.62 -15.52
C ALA A 300 -40.64 -27.37 -14.43
N VAL A 301 -40.64 -26.82 -13.21
CA VAL A 301 -41.52 -27.28 -12.12
C VAL A 301 -42.84 -26.53 -12.24
N HIS A 302 -43.92 -27.28 -12.44
CA HIS A 302 -45.30 -26.80 -12.41
C HIS A 302 -45.65 -26.20 -11.04
N VAL A 303 -46.11 -24.95 -11.04
CA VAL A 303 -46.73 -24.29 -9.88
C VAL A 303 -48.16 -24.81 -9.73
N VAL A 304 -48.48 -25.38 -8.56
CA VAL A 304 -49.86 -25.68 -8.14
C VAL A 304 -50.22 -24.75 -6.99
N HIS A 305 -51.20 -23.88 -7.22
CA HIS A 305 -51.86 -23.09 -6.18
C HIS A 305 -52.84 -23.95 -5.38
N PRO A 306 -52.98 -23.71 -4.06
CA PRO A 306 -54.22 -24.02 -3.36
C PRO A 306 -54.83 -22.76 -2.73
N GLY A 307 -56.12 -22.54 -2.99
CA GLY A 307 -56.96 -21.61 -2.27
C GLY A 307 -58.36 -22.20 -2.08
N HIS A 308 -58.75 -22.40 -0.81
CA HIS A 308 -60.08 -22.31 -0.19
C HIS A 308 -59.99 -23.03 1.17
N ALA A 309 -59.90 -22.32 2.30
CA ALA A 309 -60.93 -21.60 3.05
C ALA A 309 -61.37 -22.41 4.27
N THR A 310 -61.14 -21.89 5.48
CA THR A 310 -62.16 -21.73 6.54
C THR A 310 -61.57 -21.08 7.80
N HIS A 311 -62.41 -20.27 8.43
CA HIS A 311 -62.20 -19.43 9.61
C HIS A 311 -61.62 -20.15 10.84
N HIS A 312 -60.74 -19.47 11.58
CA HIS A 312 -60.99 -19.19 13.00
C HIS A 312 -60.16 -17.98 13.50
N GLN A 313 -60.84 -17.19 14.30
CA GLN A 313 -60.46 -15.90 14.87
C GLN A 313 -59.65 -16.10 16.17
N VAL A 314 -58.88 -15.08 16.58
CA VAL A 314 -58.63 -14.59 17.97
C VAL A 314 -57.15 -14.31 18.32
N ASN A 315 -56.90 -13.01 18.49
CA ASN A 315 -56.06 -12.24 19.42
C ASN A 315 -54.52 -12.33 19.52
N ASN A 316 -53.94 -11.15 19.28
CA ASN A 316 -52.79 -10.52 19.93
C ASN A 316 -52.53 -10.94 21.40
N LYS A 317 -51.25 -11.10 21.75
CA LYS A 317 -50.61 -10.49 22.94
C LYS A 317 -49.09 -10.70 22.94
N THR A 318 -48.36 -9.59 23.01
CA THR A 318 -47.00 -9.48 23.57
C THR A 318 -47.04 -9.77 25.07
N PRO A 319 -45.91 -10.17 25.68
CA PRO A 319 -45.45 -9.36 26.81
C PRO A 319 -43.94 -9.12 26.84
N ALA A 320 -43.61 -8.11 27.64
CA ALA A 320 -42.31 -7.50 27.86
C ALA A 320 -41.70 -7.95 29.21
N VAL A 321 -40.36 -7.87 29.29
CA VAL A 321 -39.51 -7.40 30.42
C VAL A 321 -39.50 -8.18 31.75
N THR A 322 -38.27 -8.52 32.20
CA THR A 322 -37.64 -8.39 33.56
C THR A 322 -36.42 -9.34 33.58
N GLY A 323 -35.22 -9.11 34.13
CA GLY A 323 -34.67 -8.08 35.00
C GLY A 323 -33.77 -8.72 36.09
N ARG A 324 -32.42 -8.64 35.93
CA ARG A 324 -31.34 -8.59 36.98
C ARG A 324 -31.13 -9.82 37.92
N PRO A 325 -30.09 -9.86 38.80
CA PRO A 325 -28.65 -9.49 38.70
C PRO A 325 -27.65 -10.44 39.47
N ASN A 326 -26.36 -10.05 39.52
CA ASN A 326 -25.34 -10.27 40.59
C ASN A 326 -24.74 -11.68 40.78
N THR A 327 -23.50 -11.94 41.24
CA THR A 327 -22.28 -11.23 41.71
C THR A 327 -21.25 -12.32 42.09
N LEU A 328 -19.94 -12.08 42.01
CA LEU A 328 -18.98 -12.49 43.07
C LEU A 328 -17.56 -11.90 42.89
N ASN A 329 -17.20 -11.07 43.87
CA ASN A 329 -15.90 -10.66 44.43
C ASN A 329 -15.02 -11.87 44.85
N ALA A 330 -13.74 -11.83 45.26
CA ALA A 330 -12.63 -10.88 45.46
C ALA A 330 -11.38 -11.70 45.93
N LEU A 331 -10.29 -10.98 46.30
CA LEU A 331 -9.06 -11.40 47.05
C LEU A 331 -7.86 -11.78 46.13
N ASN A 332 -6.61 -11.33 46.35
CA ASN A 332 -5.96 -10.84 47.57
C ASN A 332 -4.70 -9.97 47.27
N THR A 333 -4.34 -9.15 48.25
CA THR A 333 -3.17 -8.26 48.36
C THR A 333 -2.06 -8.91 49.22
N LEU A 334 -0.85 -8.33 49.18
CA LEU A 334 0.31 -8.41 50.13
C LEU A 334 1.49 -9.34 49.76
N ASN A 335 2.66 -8.76 49.47
CA ASN A 335 3.76 -8.67 50.44
C ASN A 335 4.92 -7.76 49.99
N THR A 336 5.47 -7.04 50.97
CA THR A 336 6.64 -6.15 50.96
C THR A 336 7.69 -6.69 51.94
N SER A 337 9.00 -6.63 51.59
CA SER A 337 10.17 -6.44 52.48
C SER A 337 11.46 -6.76 51.71
N ASN A 338 12.29 -5.75 51.41
CA ASN A 338 13.55 -5.37 52.10
C ASN A 338 14.75 -6.27 51.77
N GLU A 339 15.81 -5.69 51.19
CA GLU A 339 17.08 -5.46 51.89
C GLU A 339 18.08 -4.60 51.08
N ASP A 340 18.80 -3.78 51.82
CA ASP A 340 19.83 -2.80 51.46
C ASP A 340 21.17 -3.44 51.05
N GLY A 341 22.09 -2.63 50.49
CA GLY A 341 23.52 -2.84 50.77
C GLY A 341 24.56 -2.55 49.68
N ASN A 342 24.84 -1.27 49.46
CA ASN A 342 26.17 -0.64 49.53
C ASN A 342 27.30 -0.90 48.48
N THR A 343 27.85 0.24 47.99
CA THR A 343 29.28 0.55 47.63
C THR A 343 29.97 -0.29 46.52
N GLU A 344 30.74 0.26 45.57
CA GLU A 344 31.82 1.25 45.68
C GLU A 344 32.26 1.76 44.28
N ARG A 345 32.83 2.98 44.22
CA ARG A 345 33.54 3.60 43.07
C ARG A 345 34.90 2.88 42.88
N ASN A 346 35.57 2.86 41.72
CA ASN A 346 36.32 3.96 41.09
C ASN A 346 37.13 3.41 39.85
N PRO A 347 38.06 4.13 39.17
CA PRO A 347 37.95 4.56 37.76
C PRO A 347 39.12 4.07 36.85
N GLU A 348 39.29 4.70 35.67
CA GLU A 348 40.39 4.57 34.68
C GLU A 348 40.25 3.40 33.66
N ALA A 349 40.56 3.52 32.37
CA ALA A 349 41.28 4.53 31.59
C ALA A 349 40.84 4.58 30.12
N ASP A 350 41.00 5.77 29.59
CA ASP A 350 41.12 6.24 28.21
C ASP A 350 41.95 5.35 27.25
N LYS A 351 41.52 5.29 25.97
CA LYS A 351 42.30 5.33 24.70
C LYS A 351 41.73 4.43 23.61
N HIS A 352 40.91 5.00 22.73
CA HIS A 352 41.21 5.15 21.29
C HIS A 352 39.95 5.61 20.54
N LYS A 353 39.86 6.92 20.32
CA LYS A 353 39.05 7.51 19.25
C LYS A 353 39.64 7.09 17.90
N MET A 354 38.84 6.42 17.07
CA MET A 354 39.00 6.47 15.62
C MET A 354 37.62 6.72 15.02
N GLN A 355 37.42 7.95 14.55
CA GLN A 355 36.26 8.39 13.78
C GLN A 355 36.31 7.73 12.40
N CYS A 356 35.22 7.10 11.99
CA CYS A 356 34.91 6.87 10.59
C CYS A 356 33.58 7.59 10.30
N GLU A 357 33.68 8.78 9.72
CA GLU A 357 32.55 9.48 9.10
C GLU A 357 32.18 8.78 7.78
N PRO A 358 30.89 8.67 7.43
CA PRO A 358 30.47 8.27 6.09
C PRO A 358 30.57 9.45 5.11
N SER A 359 31.14 9.14 3.95
CA SER A 359 31.45 10.01 2.82
C SER A 359 30.32 10.96 2.38
N GLU A 360 30.62 12.26 2.36
CA GLU A 360 29.89 13.29 1.63
C GLU A 360 30.12 13.16 0.11
N SER A 361 29.08 12.82 -0.63
CA SER A 361 29.01 13.10 -2.07
C SER A 361 27.59 13.56 -2.40
N ASP A 362 27.34 14.86 -2.21
CA ASP A 362 26.42 15.69 -3.01
C ASP A 362 26.26 17.08 -2.36
N ARG A 363 27.24 17.95 -2.58
CA ARG A 363 27.06 19.41 -2.48
C ARG A 363 27.76 20.09 -3.64
N ALA A 364 27.06 20.14 -4.78
CA ALA A 364 27.34 21.10 -5.82
C ALA A 364 26.14 22.04 -6.01
N ARG A 365 26.42 23.33 -5.84
CA ARG A 365 25.72 24.52 -6.36
C ARG A 365 24.45 25.02 -5.64
N CYS A 366 24.65 26.09 -4.87
CA CYS A 366 23.97 27.40 -4.94
C CYS A 366 24.64 28.27 -3.85
N LYS A 367 25.21 29.45 -4.09
CA LYS A 367 24.69 30.73 -4.64
C LYS A 367 25.89 31.70 -4.82
N PRO A 368 25.70 32.96 -5.26
CA PRO A 368 24.68 33.53 -6.15
C PRO A 368 25.18 33.70 -7.59
#